data_AF-A0A1V0FYS1-F1
#
_entry.id   AF-A0A1V0FYS1-F1
#
_cell.length_a   1.000
_cell.length_b   1.000
_cell.length_c   1.000
_cell.angle_alpha   90.00
_cell.angle_beta   90.00
_cell.angle_gamma   90.00
#
_symmetry.space_group_name_H-M   'P 1'
#
loop_
_entity.id
_entity.type
_entity.pdbx_description
1 polymer ?
#
loop_
_entity_poly.entity_id
_entity_poly.type
_entity_poly.pdbx_seq_one_letter_code
_entity_poly.pdbx_strand_id
1 'polypeptide(L)'
;MVPGSSVDGRYKSCGKEGDDNSNSRAGTILKHDIMCLCAKGHSSASGQACGENTPQLTIDGPCDAEFSEEWKKLKCHCEDATDNNPLTEAQLTAATVGEKAAIASSIGGTNKYTYFLGIVDGDSTGGCDTTNVDASKKGTCLYYGRRTGA
;
A
#
# COMPACT_ATOMS: atom_id res chain seq x y z
N MET A 1 -0.36 20.18 10.02
CA MET A 1 0.22 18.82 10.13
C MET A 1 1.47 18.97 10.98
N VAL A 2 1.49 18.39 12.18
CA VAL A 2 2.65 18.49 13.09
C VAL A 2 3.67 17.44 12.65
N PRO A 3 4.94 17.80 12.38
CA PRO A 3 6.00 16.82 12.18
C PRO A 3 6.21 16.05 13.51
N GLY A 4 6.20 14.71 13.47
CA GLY A 4 6.57 13.88 14.61
C GLY A 4 5.43 13.32 15.47
N SER A 5 4.18 13.28 15.00
CA SER A 5 3.17 12.44 15.65
C SER A 5 3.30 11.00 15.15
N SER A 6 3.71 10.08 16.03
CA SER A 6 3.69 8.65 15.77
C SER A 6 2.30 8.22 15.26
N VAL A 7 2.23 7.73 14.03
CA VAL A 7 1.03 7.07 13.52
C VAL A 7 0.91 5.73 14.24
N ASP A 8 0.13 5.70 15.32
CA ASP A 8 -0.32 4.44 15.92
C ASP A 8 -1.09 3.65 14.87
N GLY A 9 -0.36 2.76 14.19
CA GLY A 9 -0.79 1.87 13.13
C GLY A 9 -0.97 2.52 11.76
N ARG A 10 -0.31 1.94 10.76
CA ARG A 10 -0.43 2.32 9.35
C ARG A 10 -1.84 2.14 8.81
N TYR A 11 -2.69 1.34 9.47
CA TYR A 11 -4.10 1.21 9.10
C TYR A 11 -4.84 2.56 9.07
N LYS A 12 -4.43 3.58 9.84
CA LYS A 12 -5.06 4.92 9.77
C LYS A 12 -4.76 5.65 8.47
N SER A 13 -3.60 5.40 7.86
CA SER A 13 -3.12 6.08 6.66
C SER A 13 -3.25 5.21 5.40
N CYS A 14 -3.10 3.89 5.51
CA CYS A 14 -3.26 2.90 4.45
C CYS A 14 -4.66 2.25 4.46
N GLY A 15 -5.45 2.52 5.48
CA GLY A 15 -6.87 2.18 5.56
C GLY A 15 -7.18 0.85 6.23
N LYS A 16 -8.39 0.79 6.77
CA LYS A 16 -9.03 -0.38 7.38
C LYS A 16 -10.53 -0.34 7.07
N GLU A 17 -11.08 -1.49 6.72
CA GLU A 17 -12.52 -1.61 6.48
C GLU A 17 -13.32 -1.33 7.75
N GLY A 18 -14.45 -0.62 7.62
CA GLY A 18 -15.30 -0.22 8.75
C GLY A 18 -14.82 1.02 9.52
N ASP A 19 -13.56 1.44 9.38
CA ASP A 19 -13.02 2.65 10.01
C ASP A 19 -13.22 3.90 9.14
N ASP A 20 -13.24 5.08 9.78
CA ASP A 20 -13.34 6.38 9.08
C ASP A 20 -12.12 6.71 8.20
N ASN A 21 -10.97 6.06 8.45
CA ASN A 21 -9.73 6.22 7.68
C ASN A 21 -9.34 7.69 7.45
N SER A 22 -9.54 8.55 8.45
CA SER A 22 -9.45 10.01 8.34
C SER A 22 -8.08 10.54 7.93
N ASN A 23 -7.01 9.74 8.10
CA ASN A 23 -5.65 10.07 7.67
C ASN A 23 -5.25 9.40 6.35
N SER A 24 -6.17 8.66 5.71
CA SER A 24 -5.88 7.96 4.47
C SER A 24 -5.78 8.91 3.28
N ARG A 25 -4.74 8.69 2.48
CA ARG A 25 -4.50 9.39 1.21
C ARG A 25 -4.56 8.45 0.01
N ALA A 26 -5.23 7.30 0.17
CA ALA A 26 -5.42 6.31 -0.88
C ALA A 26 -5.93 6.96 -2.18
N GLY A 27 -5.25 6.72 -3.30
CA GLY A 27 -5.61 7.25 -4.62
C GLY A 27 -5.41 8.76 -4.80
N THR A 28 -4.83 9.46 -3.81
CA THR A 28 -4.55 10.90 -3.91
C THR A 28 -3.11 11.14 -4.38
N ILE A 29 -2.16 10.29 -3.97
CA ILE A 29 -0.75 10.38 -4.35
C ILE A 29 -0.12 8.99 -4.47
N LEU A 30 0.41 8.64 -5.65
CA LEU A 30 1.04 7.33 -5.93
C LEU A 30 2.13 6.95 -4.92
N LYS A 31 2.91 7.93 -4.45
CA LYS A 31 3.93 7.70 -3.41
C LYS A 31 3.31 7.09 -2.15
N HIS A 32 2.18 7.62 -1.69
CA HIS A 32 1.51 7.08 -0.51
C HIS A 32 1.05 5.65 -0.75
N ASP A 33 0.43 5.43 -1.91
CA ASP A 33 -0.13 4.13 -2.25
C ASP A 33 0.96 3.06 -2.34
N ILE A 34 2.06 3.35 -3.03
CA ILE A 34 3.21 2.46 -3.12
C ILE A 34 3.84 2.21 -1.74
N MET A 35 3.96 3.23 -0.88
CA MET A 35 4.50 3.02 0.47
C MET A 35 3.57 2.20 1.37
N CYS A 36 2.25 2.18 1.13
CA CYS A 36 1.33 1.26 1.80
C CYS A 36 1.49 -0.18 1.33
N LEU A 37 1.82 -0.38 0.05
CA LEU A 37 1.98 -1.69 -0.58
C LEU A 37 3.38 -2.30 -0.40
N CYS A 38 4.42 -1.47 -0.31
CA CYS A 38 5.81 -1.95 -0.42
C CYS A 38 6.63 -1.76 0.84
N ALA A 39 6.24 -0.89 1.77
CA ALA A 39 7.05 -0.62 2.95
C ALA A 39 7.34 -1.89 3.75
N LYS A 40 8.54 -1.95 4.33
CA LYS A 40 8.87 -2.96 5.32
C LYS A 40 7.95 -2.79 6.52
N GLY A 41 7.41 -3.89 7.02
CA GLY A 41 6.44 -3.87 8.11
C GLY A 41 7.01 -3.67 9.50
N HIS A 42 8.05 -4.42 9.84
CA HIS A 42 8.70 -4.44 11.15
C HIS A 42 10.11 -5.01 11.03
N SER A 43 10.86 -4.97 12.12
CA SER A 43 12.30 -5.29 12.16
C SER A 43 12.65 -6.64 11.55
N SER A 44 11.81 -7.66 11.76
CA SER A 44 11.98 -9.03 11.22
C SER A 44 11.34 -9.29 9.86
N ALA A 45 10.67 -8.31 9.24
CA ALA A 45 10.16 -8.46 7.87
C ALA A 45 11.33 -8.40 6.86
N SER A 46 11.22 -9.14 5.75
CA SER A 46 12.27 -9.19 4.72
C SER A 46 12.56 -7.83 4.07
N GLY A 47 11.57 -6.93 4.05
CA GLY A 47 11.65 -5.65 3.34
C GLY A 47 11.42 -5.77 1.83
N GLN A 48 10.97 -6.93 1.34
CA GLN A 48 10.73 -7.23 -0.07
C GLN A 48 9.22 -7.40 -0.38
N ALA A 49 8.36 -6.60 0.25
CA ALA A 49 6.91 -6.78 0.14
C ALA A 49 6.36 -6.62 -1.30
N CYS A 50 7.06 -5.85 -2.14
CA CYS A 50 6.70 -5.66 -3.55
C CYS A 50 7.42 -6.62 -4.52
N GLY A 51 8.09 -7.65 -3.99
CA GLY A 51 8.67 -8.75 -4.77
C GLY A 51 10.18 -8.89 -4.58
N GLU A 52 10.68 -10.09 -4.88
CA GLU A 52 12.09 -10.46 -4.68
C GLU A 52 13.05 -9.67 -5.56
N ASN A 53 12.58 -9.20 -6.72
CA ASN A 53 13.37 -8.36 -7.64
C ASN A 53 13.33 -6.87 -7.30
N THR A 54 12.57 -6.44 -6.28
CA THR A 54 12.51 -5.04 -5.85
C THR A 54 13.60 -4.73 -4.82
N PRO A 55 14.02 -3.45 -4.67
CA PRO A 55 14.98 -3.06 -3.65
C PRO A 55 14.50 -3.45 -2.27
N GLN A 56 15.38 -4.09 -1.49
CA GLN A 56 15.09 -4.39 -0.10
C GLN A 56 14.98 -3.09 0.70
N LEU A 57 13.82 -2.86 1.28
CA LEU A 57 13.58 -1.72 2.15
C LEU A 57 14.04 -2.03 3.58
N THR A 58 14.59 -1.03 4.24
CA THR A 58 15.28 -1.19 5.52
C THR A 58 14.58 -0.50 6.69
N ILE A 59 13.85 0.59 6.41
CA ILE A 59 13.09 1.33 7.43
C ILE A 59 11.77 0.62 7.74
N ASP A 60 11.57 0.32 9.03
CA ASP A 60 10.34 -0.29 9.53
C ASP A 60 9.13 0.64 9.42
N GLY A 61 8.00 0.09 9.01
CA GLY A 61 6.73 0.77 8.79
C GLY A 61 6.16 1.57 9.96
N PRO A 62 6.27 1.13 11.24
CA PRO A 62 5.84 1.90 12.39
C PRO A 62 6.80 3.04 12.77
N CYS A 63 7.99 3.14 12.15
CA CYS A 63 8.87 4.26 12.40
C CYS A 63 8.30 5.54 11.76
N ASP A 64 8.26 6.59 12.56
CA ASP A 64 8.04 8.00 12.22
C ASP A 64 9.06 8.59 11.23
N ALA A 65 9.99 7.77 10.74
CA ALA A 65 11.02 8.14 9.81
C ALA A 65 10.43 8.58 8.46
N GLU A 66 11.02 9.61 7.87
CA GLU A 66 10.72 9.98 6.50
C GLU A 66 11.07 8.82 5.56
N PHE A 67 10.06 8.16 4.99
CA PHE A 67 10.21 7.17 3.92
C PHE A 67 10.75 7.78 2.60
N SER A 68 11.38 8.95 2.65
CA SER A 68 11.89 9.66 1.48
C SER A 68 13.02 8.89 0.79
N GLU A 69 13.89 8.21 1.55
CA GLU A 69 14.97 7.37 1.01
C GLU A 69 14.47 6.05 0.46
N GLU A 70 13.59 5.35 1.19
CA GLU A 70 12.99 4.09 0.72
C GLU A 70 12.14 4.31 -0.54
N TRP A 71 11.40 5.41 -0.59
CA TRP A 71 10.69 5.83 -1.80
C TRP A 71 11.64 6.04 -2.99
N LYS A 72 12.79 6.68 -2.78
CA LYS A 72 13.79 6.87 -3.85
C LYS A 72 14.29 5.53 -4.38
N LYS A 73 14.57 4.54 -3.51
CA LYS A 73 14.99 3.21 -3.95
C LYS A 73 13.93 2.57 -4.85
N LEU A 74 12.67 2.55 -4.41
CA LEU A 74 11.56 2.01 -5.21
C LEU A 74 11.40 2.76 -6.53
N LYS A 75 11.43 4.10 -6.49
CA LYS A 75 11.29 4.93 -7.69
C LYS A 75 12.41 4.67 -8.70
N CYS A 76 13.66 4.52 -8.27
CA CYS A 76 14.78 4.23 -9.17
C CYS A 76 14.72 2.82 -9.75
N HIS A 77 14.06 1.88 -9.07
CA HIS A 77 13.88 0.52 -9.55
C HIS A 77 12.77 0.39 -10.58
N CYS A 78 11.68 1.16 -10.44
CA CYS A 78 10.74 1.35 -11.53
C CYS A 78 11.49 2.06 -12.66
N GLU A 79 12.09 1.28 -13.56
CA GLU A 79 12.89 1.77 -14.67
C GLU A 79 12.17 2.95 -15.35
N ASP A 80 12.93 3.98 -15.74
CA ASP A 80 12.37 5.01 -16.62
C ASP A 80 11.78 4.29 -17.84
N ALA A 81 10.56 4.67 -18.24
CA ALA A 81 9.93 4.10 -19.43
C ALA A 81 10.95 4.12 -20.58
N THR A 82 11.47 2.95 -20.93
CA THR A 82 12.60 2.80 -21.85
C THR A 82 12.22 3.18 -23.29
N ASP A 83 10.93 3.29 -23.54
CA ASP A 83 10.38 3.87 -24.75
C ASP A 83 10.26 5.39 -24.61
N ASN A 84 11.05 6.13 -25.39
CA ASN A 84 10.86 7.56 -25.66
C ASN A 84 9.55 7.88 -26.42
N ASN A 85 8.62 6.94 -26.48
CA ASN A 85 7.31 7.16 -27.05
C ASN A 85 6.55 8.14 -26.16
N PRO A 86 6.00 9.22 -26.72
CA PRO A 86 5.20 10.15 -25.94
C PRO A 86 4.05 9.40 -25.28
N LEU A 87 3.84 9.67 -24.00
CA LEU A 87 2.72 9.13 -23.24
C LEU A 87 1.41 9.50 -23.95
N THR A 88 0.65 8.49 -24.36
CA THR A 88 -0.63 8.66 -25.04
C THR A 88 -1.79 8.61 -24.06
N GLU A 89 -2.90 9.23 -24.43
CA GLU A 89 -4.17 9.12 -23.70
C GLU A 89 -4.62 7.65 -23.58
N ALA A 90 -4.40 6.85 -24.61
CA ALA A 90 -4.73 5.43 -24.61
C ALA A 90 -3.93 4.65 -23.54
N GLN A 91 -2.63 4.94 -23.40
CA GLN A 91 -1.78 4.32 -22.37
C GLN A 91 -2.22 4.72 -20.95
N LEU A 92 -2.51 6.00 -20.73
CA LEU A 92 -3.03 6.50 -19.44
C LEU A 92 -4.37 5.88 -19.08
N THR A 93 -5.26 5.77 -20.06
CA THR A 93 -6.58 5.15 -19.90
C THR A 93 -6.44 3.67 -19.56
N ALA A 94 -5.59 2.94 -20.29
CA ALA A 94 -5.33 1.53 -20.03
C ALA A 94 -4.75 1.29 -18.62
N ALA A 95 -3.79 2.11 -18.20
CA ALA A 95 -3.22 2.04 -16.85
C ALA A 95 -4.28 2.28 -15.77
N THR A 96 -5.11 3.32 -15.93
CA THR A 96 -6.20 3.64 -14.98
C THR A 96 -7.25 2.53 -14.92
N VAL A 97 -7.60 1.92 -16.06
CA VAL A 97 -8.54 0.79 -16.12
C VAL A 97 -7.95 -0.43 -15.43
N GLY A 98 -6.67 -0.73 -15.66
CA GLY A 98 -5.97 -1.82 -14.98
C GLY A 98 -5.94 -1.63 -13.47
N GLU A 99 -5.62 -0.42 -13.00
CA GLU A 99 -5.63 -0.09 -11.57
C GLU A 99 -7.03 -0.25 -10.96
N LYS A 100 -8.08 0.29 -11.60
CA LYS A 100 -9.46 0.12 -11.14
C LYS A 100 -9.88 -1.35 -11.07
N ALA A 101 -9.50 -2.15 -12.06
CA ALA A 101 -9.79 -3.58 -12.06
C ALA A 101 -9.05 -4.30 -10.92
N ALA A 102 -7.80 -3.93 -10.64
CA ALA A 102 -7.05 -4.46 -9.51
C ALA A 102 -7.70 -4.10 -8.16
N ILE A 103 -8.12 -2.85 -7.98
CA ILE A 103 -8.82 -2.39 -6.75
C ILE A 103 -10.18 -3.08 -6.58
N ALA A 104 -10.92 -3.27 -7.67
CA ALA A 104 -12.24 -3.92 -7.64
C ALA A 104 -12.17 -5.44 -7.42
N SER A 105 -11.02 -6.04 -7.69
CA SER A 105 -10.82 -7.48 -7.53
C SER A 105 -10.89 -7.87 -6.07
N SER A 106 -11.59 -8.96 -5.77
CA SER A 106 -11.64 -9.47 -4.42
C SER A 106 -10.35 -10.18 -4.04
N ILE A 107 -9.71 -9.74 -2.97
CA ILE A 107 -8.52 -10.36 -2.40
C ILE A 107 -8.86 -11.08 -1.07
N GLY A 108 -7.91 -11.86 -0.55
CA GLY A 108 -8.09 -12.65 0.67
C GLY A 108 -8.42 -14.12 0.42
N GLY A 109 -8.23 -14.93 1.46
CA GLY A 109 -8.45 -16.36 1.46
C GLY A 109 -9.94 -16.72 1.42
N THR A 110 -10.47 -17.23 2.55
CA THR A 110 -11.86 -17.69 2.70
C THR A 110 -12.88 -16.55 2.56
N ASN A 111 -12.54 -15.36 3.06
CA ASN A 111 -13.35 -14.16 2.90
C ASN A 111 -12.81 -13.34 1.72
N LYS A 112 -13.73 -12.73 0.96
CA LYS A 112 -13.43 -11.93 -0.23
C LYS A 112 -13.62 -10.45 0.09
N TYR A 113 -12.52 -9.71 0.06
CA TYR A 113 -12.48 -8.28 0.36
C TYR A 113 -12.30 -7.49 -0.92
N THR A 114 -13.18 -6.52 -1.15
CA THR A 114 -13.10 -5.60 -2.28
C THR A 114 -12.49 -4.27 -1.85
N TYR A 115 -12.03 -3.47 -2.81
CA TYR A 115 -11.39 -2.17 -2.58
C TYR A 115 -10.04 -2.22 -1.86
N PHE A 116 -9.48 -3.41 -1.66
CA PHE A 116 -8.11 -3.54 -1.22
C PHE A 116 -7.19 -3.83 -2.40
N LEU A 117 -6.04 -3.18 -2.39
CA LEU A 117 -4.90 -3.52 -3.24
C LEU A 117 -3.78 -4.09 -2.37
N GLY A 118 -3.08 -5.13 -2.84
CA GLY A 118 -2.00 -5.77 -2.10
C GLY A 118 -2.43 -7.07 -1.40
N ILE A 119 -1.80 -7.39 -0.27
CA ILE A 119 -2.00 -8.64 0.45
C ILE A 119 -2.70 -8.34 1.78
N VAL A 120 -3.79 -9.05 2.05
CA VAL A 120 -4.53 -9.01 3.32
C VAL A 120 -4.53 -10.42 3.92
N ASP A 121 -4.13 -10.55 5.19
CA ASP A 121 -4.29 -11.79 5.96
C ASP A 121 -5.70 -11.88 6.57
N GLY A 122 -6.25 -13.10 6.52
CA GLY A 122 -7.41 -13.49 7.30
C GLY A 122 -8.67 -12.69 7.01
N ASP A 123 -9.17 -11.96 8.02
CA ASP A 123 -10.50 -11.34 7.97
C ASP A 123 -10.51 -9.81 7.79
N SER A 124 -9.39 -9.20 7.37
CA SER A 124 -9.20 -7.75 7.18
C SER A 124 -9.35 -6.86 8.43
N THR A 125 -9.75 -7.42 9.59
CA THR A 125 -10.03 -6.65 10.83
C THR A 125 -8.83 -5.87 11.36
N GLY A 126 -7.61 -6.32 11.06
CA GLY A 126 -6.36 -5.65 11.41
C GLY A 126 -5.99 -4.49 10.48
N GLY A 127 -6.62 -4.39 9.31
CA GLY A 127 -6.36 -3.35 8.30
C GLY A 127 -4.98 -3.43 7.65
N CYS A 128 -4.65 -2.39 6.89
CA CYS A 128 -3.37 -2.26 6.19
C CYS A 128 -2.28 -1.70 7.09
N ASP A 129 -1.74 -2.57 7.93
CA ASP A 129 -0.79 -2.22 9.00
C ASP A 129 0.61 -2.85 8.82
N THR A 130 0.87 -3.51 7.68
CA THR A 130 2.18 -4.04 7.27
C THR A 130 2.81 -5.10 8.19
N THR A 131 2.18 -5.50 9.30
CA THR A 131 2.69 -6.53 10.22
C THR A 131 2.16 -7.92 9.83
N ASN A 132 3.07 -8.92 9.80
CA ASN A 132 2.89 -10.35 9.51
C ASN A 132 1.57 -10.79 8.85
N VAL A 133 1.71 -11.40 7.67
CA VAL A 133 0.66 -12.06 6.89
C VAL A 133 0.06 -13.32 7.56
N ASP A 134 0.48 -13.70 8.78
CA ASP A 134 0.11 -15.00 9.37
C ASP A 134 -0.25 -15.01 10.86
N ALA A 135 -0.11 -13.90 11.61
CA ALA A 135 -0.31 -13.93 13.08
C ALA A 135 -1.39 -12.98 13.61
N SER A 136 -1.79 -11.95 12.86
CA SER A 136 -2.66 -10.90 13.40
C SER A 136 -3.71 -10.36 12.43
N LYS A 137 -4.00 -11.03 11.31
CA LYS A 137 -5.06 -10.62 10.36
C LYS A 137 -4.82 -9.23 9.75
N LYS A 138 -3.55 -8.93 9.48
CA LYS A 138 -3.04 -7.65 8.97
C LYS A 138 -2.38 -7.85 7.61
N GLY A 139 -2.27 -6.77 6.84
CA GLY A 139 -1.79 -6.84 5.47
C GLY A 139 -0.81 -5.74 5.07
N THR A 140 0.01 -6.05 4.06
CA THR A 140 0.70 -5.03 3.27
C THR A 140 -0.23 -4.66 2.11
N CYS A 141 -1.12 -3.73 2.39
CA CYS A 141 -2.22 -3.39 1.50
C CYS A 141 -2.51 -1.88 1.50
N LEU A 142 -3.45 -1.49 0.65
CA LEU A 142 -4.11 -0.19 0.69
C LEU A 142 -5.61 -0.38 0.50
N TYR A 143 -6.41 0.25 1.35
CA TYR A 143 -7.87 0.24 1.25
C TYR A 143 -8.40 1.54 0.62
N TYR A 144 -9.16 1.39 -0.45
CA TYR A 144 -9.79 2.45 -1.23
C TYR A 144 -11.27 2.68 -0.87
N GLY A 145 -11.86 1.82 -0.04
CA GLY A 145 -13.27 1.96 0.36
C GLY A 145 -13.46 3.11 1.33
N ARG A 146 -13.89 4.27 0.83
CA ARG A 146 -14.23 5.41 1.68
C ARG A 146 -15.68 5.29 2.13
N ARG A 147 -15.94 4.71 3.30
CA ARG A 147 -17.12 4.97 4.17
C ARG A 147 -17.11 4.12 5.44
N THR A 148 -17.52 4.73 6.53
CA THR A 148 -18.07 4.09 7.74
C THR A 148 -19.34 3.32 7.34
N GLY A 149 -19.37 2.00 7.58
CA GLY A 149 -20.56 1.15 7.44
C GLY A 149 -20.95 0.75 6.01
N ALA A 150 -20.18 -0.15 5.39
CA ALA A 150 -20.78 -1.12 4.48
C ALA A 150 -21.44 -2.24 5.29
#